data_AF-A0A1V5ZBB1-F1
#
_entry.id   AF-A0A1V5ZBB1-F1
#
_cell.length_a   1.000
_cell.length_b   1.000
_cell.length_c   1.000
_cell.angle_alpha   90.00
_cell.angle_beta   90.00
_cell.angle_gamma   90.00
#
_symmetry.space_group_name_H-M   'P 1'
#
loop_
_entity.id
_entity.type
_entity.pdbx_description
1 polymer ?
#
loop_
_entity_poly.entity_id
_entity_poly.type
_entity_poly.pdbx_seq_one_letter_code
_entity_poly.pdbx_strand_id
1 'polypeptide(L)' 'MREFLNCVKSRQQPRSTAEAAHRSISACHCANIALRLGRPVRWDPVKEEFPGDEAANRMRSRAMREPYMI' A
#
# COMPACT_ATOMS: atom_id res chain seq x y z
N MET A 1 -20.28 6.39 -8.18
CA MET A 1 -19.94 7.41 -9.19
C MET A 1 -20.43 8.82 -8.86
N ARG A 2 -21.72 9.02 -8.54
CA ARG A 2 -22.27 10.37 -8.25
C ARG A 2 -21.56 11.10 -7.09
N GLU A 3 -21.26 10.38 -6.01
CA GLU A 3 -20.58 10.93 -4.83
C GLU A 3 -19.20 11.52 -5.17
N PHE A 4 -18.34 10.76 -5.84
CA PHE A 4 -17.04 11.24 -6.32
C PHE A 4 -17.15 12.54 -7.14
N LEU A 5 -18.08 12.62 -8.10
CA LEU A 5 -18.28 13.82 -8.91
C LEU A 5 -18.73 15.03 -8.07
N ASN A 6 -19.53 14.80 -7.03
CA ASN A 6 -19.94 15.86 -6.11
C ASN A 6 -18.73 16.36 -5.29
N CYS A 7 -17.90 15.45 -4.77
CA CYS A 7 -16.67 15.77 -4.05
C CYS A 7 -15.66 16.54 -4.91
N VAL A 8 -15.53 16.21 -6.19
CA VAL A 8 -14.69 16.98 -7.13
C VAL A 8 -15.18 18.43 -7.24
N LYS A 9 -16.50 18.65 -7.36
CA LYS A 9 -17.10 19.99 -7.45
C LYS A 9 -16.98 20.76 -6.14
N SER A 10 -17.27 20.11 -5.01
CA SER A 10 -17.27 20.74 -3.68
C SER A 10 -15.89 20.85 -3.05
N ARG A 11 -14.86 20.23 -3.66
CA ARG A 11 -13.51 20.09 -3.10
C ARG A 11 -13.48 19.37 -1.74
N GLN A 12 -14.49 18.54 -1.48
CA GLN A 12 -14.54 17.71 -0.28
C GLN A 12 -13.86 16.37 -0.50
N GLN A 13 -13.40 15.75 0.59
CA GLN A 13 -12.82 14.42 0.56
C GLN A 13 -13.90 13.37 0.25
N PRO A 14 -13.70 12.47 -0.74
CA PRO A 14 -14.63 11.36 -0.97
C PRO A 14 -14.64 10.37 0.19
N ARG A 15 -15.76 9.68 0.37
CA ARG A 15 -15.92 8.67 1.44
C ARG A 15 -14.90 7.54 1.33
N SER A 16 -14.54 7.17 0.10
CA SER A 16 -13.42 6.28 -0.19
C SER A 16 -12.16 7.11 -0.44
N THR A 17 -11.45 7.44 0.63
CA THR A 17 -10.20 8.22 0.54
C THR A 17 -9.07 7.37 -0.05
N ALA A 18 -8.10 8.04 -0.68
CA ALA A 18 -6.89 7.36 -1.18
C ALA A 18 -6.14 6.66 -0.03
N GLU A 19 -6.05 7.29 1.13
CA GLU A 19 -5.40 6.73 2.32
C GLU A 19 -6.10 5.47 2.84
N ALA A 20 -7.44 5.47 2.89
CA ALA A 20 -8.19 4.29 3.31
C ALA A 20 -7.99 3.12 2.31
N ALA A 21 -7.98 3.43 1.01
CA ALA A 21 -7.71 2.43 -0.03
C ALA A 21 -6.28 1.88 0.07
N HIS A 22 -5.29 2.75 0.28
CA HIS A 22 -3.88 2.40 0.47
C HIS A 22 -3.70 1.46 1.67
N ARG A 23 -4.21 1.82 2.84
CA ARG A 23 -4.13 0.98 4.05
C ARG A 23 -4.83 -0.37 3.86
N SER A 24 -5.95 -0.39 3.15
CA SER A 24 -6.68 -1.63 2.85
C SER A 24 -5.84 -2.58 1.97
N ILE A 25 -5.21 -2.07 0.91
CA ILE A 25 -4.43 -2.92 0.01
C ILE A 25 -3.06 -3.32 0.59
N SER A 26 -2.46 -2.49 1.44
CA SER A 26 -1.20 -2.81 2.14
C SER A 26 -1.31 -4.10 2.96
N ALA A 27 -2.45 -4.37 3.59
CA ALA A 27 -2.69 -5.62 4.30
C ALA A 27 -2.64 -6.85 3.36
N CYS A 28 -3.26 -6.76 2.18
CA CYS A 28 -3.21 -7.83 1.17
C CYS A 28 -1.78 -8.06 0.66
N HIS A 29 -1.00 -7.00 0.47
CA HIS A 29 0.41 -7.13 0.09
C HIS A 29 1.25 -7.80 1.17
N CYS A 30 1.05 -7.45 2.44
CA CYS A 30 1.73 -8.11 3.57
C CYS A 30 1.39 -9.61 3.62
N ALA A 31 0.12 -9.98 3.44
CA ALA A 31 -0.29 -11.39 3.40
C ALA A 31 0.37 -12.15 2.24
N ASN A 32 0.46 -11.54 1.06
CA ASN A 32 1.14 -12.12 -0.10
C ASN A 32 2.65 -12.30 0.15
N ILE A 33 3.29 -11.37 0.85
CA ILE A 33 4.71 -11.47 1.22
C ILE A 33 4.92 -12.60 2.24
N ALA A 34 4.05 -12.70 3.25
CA ALA A 34 4.08 -13.81 4.22
C ALA A 34 3.96 -15.17 3.52
N LEU A 35 3.03 -15.29 2.57
CA LEU A 35 2.82 -16.50 1.78
C LEU A 35 4.07 -16.86 0.95
N ARG A 36 4.68 -15.88 0.26
CA ARG A 36 5.89 -16.10 -0.57
C ARG A 36 7.11 -16.50 0.25
N LEU A 37 7.24 -15.97 1.46
CA LEU A 37 8.35 -16.30 2.37
C LEU A 37 8.08 -17.59 3.17
N GLY A 38 6.85 -18.10 3.16
CA GLY A 38 6.47 -19.29 3.92
C GLY A 38 6.52 -19.10 5.44
N ARG A 39 6.44 -17.85 5.94
CA ARG A 39 6.52 -17.53 7.36
C ARG A 39 5.72 -16.27 7.71
N PRO A 40 5.29 -16.10 8.98
CA PRO A 40 4.72 -14.83 9.41
C PRO A 40 5.74 -13.69 9.27
N VAL A 41 5.22 -12.49 9.03
CA VAL A 41 5.96 -11.23 8.95
C VAL A 41 5.28 -10.19 9.84
N ARG A 42 6.04 -9.26 10.40
CA ARG A 42 5.51 -8.16 11.22
C ARG A 42 5.51 -6.87 10.40
N TRP A 43 4.35 -6.25 10.25
CA TRP A 43 4.19 -4.99 9.54
C TRP A 43 4.04 -3.82 10.52
N ASP A 44 4.76 -2.73 10.27
CA ASP A 44 4.56 -1.43 10.92
C ASP A 44 3.71 -0.54 9.99
N PRO A 45 2.43 -0.27 10.30
CA PRO A 45 1.54 0.53 9.45
C PRO A 45 1.76 2.05 9.56
N VAL A 46 2.67 2.50 10.42
CA VAL A 46 3.07 3.90 10.54
C VAL A 46 4.29 4.17 9.66
N LYS A 47 5.29 3.28 9.71
CA LYS A 47 6.52 3.40 8.89
C LYS A 47 6.43 2.69 7.56
N GLU A 48 5.41 1.86 7.36
CA GLU A 48 5.20 1.03 6.18
C GLU A 48 6.38 0.13 5.86
N GLU A 49 6.88 -0.56 6.89
CA GLU A 49 8.03 -1.45 6.81
C GLU A 49 7.83 -2.74 7.59
N PHE A 50 8.71 -3.72 7.32
CA PHE A 50 8.82 -4.92 8.11
C PHE A 50 10.04 -4.80 9.06
N PRO A 51 9.86 -4.46 10.35
CA PRO A 51 11.00 -4.19 11.23
C PRO A 51 11.93 -5.40 11.36
N GLY A 52 13.21 -5.20 11.05
CA GLY A 52 14.23 -6.26 11.11
C GLY A 52 14.12 -7.35 10.03
N ASP A 53 13.29 -7.17 9.01
CA ASP A 53 13.04 -8.18 7.98
C ASP A 53 13.39 -7.66 6.58
N GLU A 54 14.68 -7.70 6.24
CA GLU A 54 15.17 -7.24 4.94
C GLU A 54 14.57 -8.03 3.77
N ALA A 55 14.32 -9.33 3.94
CA ALA A 55 13.76 -10.17 2.89
C ALA A 55 12.35 -9.73 2.52
N ALA A 56 11.50 -9.45 3.51
CA ALA A 56 10.18 -8.88 3.28
C ALA A 56 10.25 -7.45 2.74
N ASN A 57 11.15 -6.61 3.28
CA ASN A 57 11.29 -5.22 2.84
C ASN A 57 11.71 -5.09 1.37
N ARG A 58 12.54 -6.00 0.85
CA ARG A 58 12.89 -6.06 -0.58
C ARG A 58 11.70 -6.36 -1.51
N MET A 59 10.61 -6.93 -0.98
CA MET A 59 9.41 -7.26 -1.75
C MET A 59 8.35 -6.15 -1.74
N ARG A 60 8.58 -5.03 -1.04
CA ARG A 60 7.65 -3.88 -0.97
C ARG A 60 7.52 -3.14 -2.30
N SER A 61 8.56 -3.17 -3.11
CA SER A 61 8.59 -2.53 -4.43
C SER A 61 9.19 -3.47 -5.46
N ARG A 62 8.96 -3.15 -6.73
CA ARG A 62 9.63 -3.80 -7.86
C ARG A 62 10.68 -2.84 -8.40
N ALA A 63 11.70 -3.38 -9.06
CA ALA A 63 12.62 -2.56 -9.83
C ALA A 63 11.81 -1.71 -10.83
N MET A 64 12.01 -0.40 -10.77
CA MET A 64 11.36 0.54 -11.69
C MET A 64 11.95 0.38 -13.08
N ARG A 65 11.13 0.64 -14.11
CA ARG A 65 11.53 0.53 -15.50
C ARG A 65 12.06 1.87 -16.01
N GLU A 66 13.23 1.87 -16.63
CA GLU A 66 13.75 3.06 -17.31
C GLU A 66 12.79 3.58 -18.41
N PRO A 67 12.71 4.90 -18.64
CA PRO A 67 13.36 5.99 -17.90
C PRO A 67 12.61 6.47 -16.63
N TYR A 68 11.54 5.77 -16.20
CA TYR A 68 10.62 6.25 -15.17
C TYR A 68 11.05 5.78 -13.78
N MET A 69 11.77 6.64 -13.06
CA MET A 69 12.21 6.44 -11.67
C MET A 69 11.61 7.52 -10.74
N ILE A 70 11.42 7.18 -9.47
CA ILE A 70 10.96 8.08 -8.39
C ILE A 70 12.15 8.40 -7.49
#